data_AF-A0A377X953-F1
#
_entry.id   AF-A0A377X953-F1
#
_cell.length_a   1.000
_cell.length_b   1.000
_cell.length_c   1.000
_cell.angle_alpha   90.00
_cell.angle_beta   90.00
_cell.angle_gamma   90.00
#
_symmetry.space_group_name_H-M   'P 1'
#
loop_
_entity.id
_entity.type
_entity.pdbx_description
1 polymer ?
#
loop_
_entity_poly.entity_id
_entity_poly.type
_entity_poly.pdbx_seq_one_letter_code
_entity_poly.pdbx_strand_id
1 'polypeptide(L)'
;MLQKADCLLIDGSVWQDDELQAAGVGRNTGRDMGHLALGDEHGMMALLASLPAKRKILIHINNTNPILNEQSPQRQALTQQGIEVSWDGMAITLQDTAC
;
A
#
# COMPACT_ATOMS: atom_id res chain seq x y z
N MET A 1 -12.29 10.11 -10.36
CA MET A 1 -11.58 9.12 -11.19
C MET A 1 -11.40 7.79 -10.46
N LEU A 2 -10.77 7.75 -9.28
CA LEU A 2 -10.56 6.50 -8.51
C LEU A 2 -11.84 5.72 -8.17
N GLN A 3 -12.96 6.40 -7.94
CA GLN A 3 -14.24 5.76 -7.62
C GLN A 3 -14.83 4.89 -8.75
N LYS A 4 -14.34 5.02 -9.98
CA LYS A 4 -14.81 4.23 -11.14
C LYS A 4 -13.85 3.10 -11.51
N ALA A 5 -12.76 2.92 -10.78
CA ALA A 5 -11.75 1.91 -11.09
C ALA A 5 -12.12 0.56 -10.49
N ASP A 6 -11.98 -0.52 -11.26
CA ASP A 6 -12.14 -1.88 -10.75
C ASP A 6 -10.93 -2.35 -9.93
N CYS A 7 -9.74 -1.87 -10.30
CA CYS A 7 -8.48 -2.19 -9.66
C CYS A 7 -7.66 -0.92 -9.40
N LEU A 8 -7.08 -0.85 -8.20
CA LEU A 8 -6.20 0.23 -7.77
C LEU A 8 -4.79 -0.33 -7.52
N LEU A 9 -3.81 0.19 -8.26
CA LEU A 9 -2.38 0.01 -7.97
C LEU A 9 -1.87 1.31 -7.36
N ILE A 10 -1.47 1.25 -6.10
CA ILE A 10 -1.23 2.42 -5.26
C ILE A 10 0.14 2.32 -4.59
N ASP A 11 0.74 3.47 -4.33
CA ASP A 11 2.00 3.59 -3.60
C ASP A 11 1.94 2.90 -2.23
N GLY A 12 2.94 2.06 -1.95
CA GLY A 12 3.15 1.36 -0.68
C GLY A 12 4.52 1.61 -0.09
N SER A 13 5.11 2.79 -0.35
CA SER A 13 6.53 3.07 -0.07
C SER A 13 6.88 2.85 1.39
N VAL A 14 6.16 3.50 2.31
CA VAL A 14 6.47 3.46 3.75
C VAL A 14 5.22 3.15 4.57
N TRP A 15 5.39 2.38 5.64
CA TRP A 15 4.34 2.07 6.60
C TRP A 15 4.08 3.22 7.59
N GLN A 16 5.15 3.87 8.05
CA GLN A 16 5.12 5.06 8.90
C GLN A 16 5.95 6.17 8.25
N ASP A 17 5.62 7.43 8.53
CA ASP A 17 6.29 8.58 7.93
C ASP A 17 7.78 8.64 8.29
N ASP A 18 8.19 8.20 9.47
CA ASP A 18 9.57 8.20 9.95
C ASP A 18 10.30 6.86 9.77
N GLU A 19 9.78 5.94 8.95
CA GLU A 19 10.27 4.56 8.81
C GLU A 19 11.78 4.48 8.52
N LEU A 20 12.31 5.33 7.64
CA LEU A 20 13.73 5.33 7.29
C LEU A 20 14.62 5.74 8.47
N GLN A 21 14.13 6.63 9.34
CA GLN A 21 14.82 7.05 10.55
C GLN A 21 14.80 5.92 11.59
N ALA A 22 13.64 5.29 11.78
CA ALA A 22 13.47 4.16 12.69
C ALA A 22 14.35 2.95 12.28
N ALA A 23 14.50 2.72 10.97
CA ALA A 23 15.37 1.69 10.43
C ALA A 23 16.87 2.07 10.41
N GLY A 24 17.22 3.34 10.70
CA GLY A 24 18.60 3.82 10.72
C GLY A 24 19.28 3.92 9.35
N VAL A 25 18.51 3.93 8.26
CA VAL A 25 19.02 3.93 6.88
C VAL A 25 18.89 5.29 6.18
N GLY A 26 18.27 6.29 6.84
CA GLY A 26 18.09 7.61 6.26
C GLY A 26 17.54 8.62 7.27
N ARG A 27 17.42 9.89 6.83
CA ARG A 27 16.86 10.98 7.63
C ARG A 27 15.55 11.54 7.08
N ASN A 28 15.22 11.23 5.83
CA ASN A 28 14.03 11.75 5.19
C ASN A 28 12.80 11.01 5.72
N THR A 29 11.71 11.75 5.90
CA THR A 29 10.37 11.18 6.11
C THR A 29 9.74 10.75 4.78
N GLY A 30 8.66 9.96 4.85
CA GLY A 30 7.80 9.66 3.71
C GLY A 30 7.32 10.94 3.03
N ARG A 31 6.88 11.92 3.82
CA ARG A 31 6.45 13.24 3.34
C ARG A 31 7.57 14.01 2.65
N ASP A 32 8.80 14.00 3.17
CA ASP A 32 9.95 14.62 2.50
C ASP A 32 10.23 13.99 1.14
N MET A 33 9.92 12.69 1.01
CA MET A 33 10.03 11.93 -0.25
C MET A 33 8.77 12.03 -1.13
N GLY A 34 7.71 12.70 -0.67
CA GLY A 34 6.44 12.84 -1.40
C GLY A 34 5.50 11.63 -1.32
N HIS A 35 5.71 10.72 -0.37
CA HIS A 35 4.88 9.53 -0.15
C HIS A 35 3.97 9.71 1.06
N LEU A 36 2.74 9.17 0.97
CA LEU A 36 1.81 9.09 2.09
C LEU A 36 1.98 7.76 2.80
N ALA A 37 2.25 7.78 4.11
CA ALA A 37 2.41 6.57 4.89
C ALA A 37 1.12 5.73 4.93
N LEU A 38 1.28 4.40 4.94
CA LEU A 38 0.16 3.45 4.90
C LEU A 38 -0.64 3.44 6.22
N GLY A 39 0.07 3.37 7.35
CA GLY A 39 -0.50 3.08 8.67
C GLY A 39 -0.94 4.30 9.48
N ASP A 40 -0.85 5.51 8.93
CA ASP A 40 -1.35 6.72 9.58
C ASP A 40 -2.88 6.69 9.71
N GLU A 41 -3.45 7.34 10.73
CA GLU A 41 -4.90 7.38 10.99
C GLU A 41 -5.71 7.87 9.78
N HIS A 42 -5.14 8.82 9.03
CA HIS A 42 -5.69 9.36 7.78
C HIS A 42 -4.82 8.95 6.57
N GLY A 43 -4.07 7.85 6.72
CA GLY A 43 -3.12 7.35 5.75
C GLY A 43 -3.77 6.63 4.58
N MET A 44 -2.91 6.03 3.74
CA MET A 44 -3.37 5.40 2.49
C MET A 44 -4.37 4.26 2.74
N MET A 45 -4.23 3.51 3.84
CA MET A 45 -5.17 2.42 4.16
C MET A 45 -6.59 2.92 4.43
N ALA A 46 -6.74 4.03 5.18
CA ALA A 46 -8.05 4.62 5.44
C ALA A 46 -8.71 5.15 4.16
N LEU A 47 -7.91 5.79 3.28
CA LEU A 47 -8.38 6.22 1.97
C LEU A 47 -8.83 5.03 1.12
N LEU A 48 -8.01 3.97 1.06
CA LEU A 48 -8.31 2.76 0.29
C LEU A 48 -9.57 2.07 0.79
N ALA A 49 -9.81 2.01 2.10
CA ALA A 49 -11.02 1.44 2.68
C ALA A 49 -12.29 2.14 2.17
N SER A 50 -12.24 3.45 1.92
CA SER A 50 -13.38 4.24 1.40
C SER A 50 -13.67 4.03 -0.09
N LEU A 51 -12.74 3.45 -0.86
CA LEU A 51 -12.87 3.33 -2.32
C LEU A 51 -13.60 2.04 -2.73
N PRO A 52 -14.50 2.11 -3.74
CA PRO A 52 -15.35 0.99 -4.15
C PRO A 52 -14.63 -0.05 -5.02
N ALA A 53 -13.36 0.17 -5.37
CA ALA A 53 -12.59 -0.74 -6.22
C ALA A 53 -12.55 -2.15 -5.62
N LYS A 54 -12.80 -3.16 -6.45
CA LYS A 54 -12.84 -4.57 -6.04
C LYS A 54 -11.48 -5.09 -5.63
N ARG A 55 -10.41 -4.59 -6.27
CA ARG A 55 -9.04 -5.05 -6.05
C ARG A 55 -8.13 -3.87 -5.73
N LYS A 56 -7.38 -3.96 -4.63
CA LYS A 56 -6.49 -2.90 -4.13
C LYS A 56 -5.11 -3.51 -3.91
N ILE A 57 -4.11 -3.01 -4.61
CA ILE A 57 -2.75 -3.57 -4.62
C ILE A 57 -1.74 -2.46 -4.32
N LEU A 58 -0.88 -2.70 -3.34
CA LEU A 58 0.25 -1.82 -3.02
C LEU A 58 1.47 -2.19 -3.88
N ILE A 59 2.12 -1.19 -4.47
CA ILE A 59 3.34 -1.30 -5.28
C ILE A 59 4.33 -0.19 -4.92
N HIS A 60 5.57 -0.29 -5.40
CA HIS A 60 6.65 0.64 -5.06
C HIS A 60 6.89 0.63 -3.53
N ILE A 61 7.31 -0.52 -3.02
CA ILE A 61 7.44 -0.77 -1.57
C ILE A 61 8.92 -0.63 -1.19
N ASN A 62 9.22 0.20 -0.19
CA ASN A 62 10.59 0.36 0.26
C ASN A 62 11.08 -0.89 1.02
N ASN A 63 12.37 -1.16 0.94
CA ASN A 63 12.98 -2.34 1.59
C ASN A 63 12.83 -2.35 3.13
N THR A 64 12.65 -1.18 3.75
CA THR A 64 12.43 -1.04 5.19
C THR A 64 11.00 -1.34 5.64
N ASN A 65 10.08 -1.49 4.69
CA ASN A 65 8.66 -1.55 5.01
C ASN A 65 8.30 -2.91 5.61
N PRO A 66 7.72 -2.97 6.83
CA PRO A 66 7.42 -4.23 7.52
C PRO A 66 6.44 -5.13 6.74
N ILE A 67 5.67 -4.58 5.80
CA ILE A 67 4.72 -5.36 4.98
C ILE A 67 5.43 -6.39 4.09
N LEU A 68 6.73 -6.25 3.83
CA LEU A 68 7.53 -7.25 3.13
C LEU A 68 7.73 -8.53 3.96
N ASN A 69 7.67 -8.42 5.29
CA ASN A 69 7.61 -9.60 6.16
C ASN A 69 6.16 -10.11 6.18
N GLU A 70 5.94 -11.28 5.56
CA GLU A 70 4.61 -11.90 5.43
C GLU A 70 3.94 -12.22 6.77
N GLN A 71 4.73 -12.39 7.83
CA GLN A 71 4.25 -12.72 9.17
C GLN A 71 4.01 -11.48 10.04
N SER A 72 4.33 -10.29 9.55
CA SER A 72 4.19 -9.05 10.31
C SER A 72 2.72 -8.72 10.62
N PRO A 73 2.43 -8.07 11.76
CA PRO A 73 1.08 -7.58 12.05
C PRO A 73 0.60 -6.56 11.00
N GLN A 74 1.51 -5.81 10.38
CA GLN A 74 1.21 -4.87 9.29
C GLN A 74 0.69 -5.60 8.04
N ARG A 75 1.36 -6.70 7.62
CA ARG A 75 0.88 -7.53 6.51
C ARG A 75 -0.47 -8.17 6.82
N GLN A 76 -0.69 -8.61 8.05
CA GLN A 76 -1.97 -9.16 8.49
C GLN A 76 -3.08 -8.10 8.43
N ALA A 77 -2.82 -6.87 8.88
CA ALA A 77 -3.78 -5.77 8.82
C ALA A 77 -4.20 -5.43 7.39
N LEU A 78 -3.25 -5.42 6.43
CA LEU A 78 -3.56 -5.24 5.00
C LEU A 78 -4.47 -6.36 4.47
N THR A 79 -4.12 -7.61 4.79
CA THR A 79 -4.87 -8.79 4.37
C THR A 79 -6.31 -8.76 4.90
N GLN A 80 -6.50 -8.38 6.16
CA GLN A 80 -7.82 -8.23 6.79
C GLN A 80 -8.68 -7.17 6.10
N GLN A 81 -8.07 -6.15 5.50
CA GLN A 81 -8.75 -5.11 4.74
C GLN A 81 -8.89 -5.42 3.25
N GLY A 82 -8.47 -6.62 2.81
CA GLY A 82 -8.49 -7.01 1.40
C GLY A 82 -7.53 -6.22 0.52
N ILE A 83 -6.44 -5.68 1.11
CA ILE A 83 -5.39 -4.97 0.38
C ILE A 83 -4.24 -5.94 0.11
N GLU A 84 -3.90 -6.13 -1.15
CA GLU A 84 -2.82 -6.98 -1.60
C GLU A 84 -1.48 -6.23 -1.60
N VAL A 85 -0.39 -6.97 -1.36
CA VAL A 85 0.98 -6.48 -1.52
C VAL A 85 1.54 -7.09 -2.79
N SER A 86 1.97 -6.25 -3.74
CA SER A 86 2.54 -6.74 -5.01
C SER A 86 3.87 -7.46 -4.81
N TRP A 87 4.22 -8.27 -5.81
CA TRP A 87 5.44 -9.05 -5.85
C TRP A 87 5.92 -9.20 -7.31
N ASP A 88 7.21 -9.46 -7.46
CA ASP A 88 7.85 -9.56 -8.79
C ASP A 88 7.30 -10.74 -9.57
N GLY A 89 6.69 -10.46 -10.73
CA GLY A 89 6.02 -11.47 -11.56
C GLY A 89 4.50 -11.56 -11.32
N MET A 90 3.93 -10.71 -10.47
CA MET A 90 2.48 -10.64 -10.26
C MET A 90 1.74 -10.27 -11.55
N ALA A 91 0.96 -11.22 -12.07
CA ALA A 91 0.06 -10.98 -13.18
C ALA A 91 -1.27 -10.36 -12.68
N ILE A 92 -1.70 -9.27 -13.33
CA ILE A 92 -2.98 -8.61 -13.05
C ILE A 92 -3.81 -8.67 -14.32
N THR A 93 -4.89 -9.45 -14.27
CA THR A 93 -5.89 -9.51 -15.34
C THR A 93 -7.08 -8.67 -14.94
N LEU A 94 -7.43 -7.70 -15.78
CA LEU A 94 -8.68 -6.95 -15.67
C LEU A 94 -9.68 -7.57 -16.64
N GLN A 95 -10.80 -8.06 -16.14
CA GLN A 95 -11.92 -8.50 -16.97
C GLN A 95 -12.92 -7.36 -17.02
N ASP A 96 -13.30 -6.94 -18.23
CA ASP A 96 -14.41 -6.02 -18.39
C ASP A 96 -15.67 -6.69 -17.84
N THR A 97 -16.31 -6.04 -16.88
CA THR A 97 -17.65 -6.48 -16.41
C THR A 97 -18.77 -5.99 -17.34
N ALA A 98 -18.44 -5.63 -18.58
CA ALA A 98 -19.39 -5.22 -19.59
C ALA A 98 -20.09 -6.44 -20.20
N CYS A 99 -21.29 -6.69 -19.69
CA CYS A 99 -22.36 -7.61 -20.14
C CYS A 99 -22.20 -9.09 -19.81
#